data_AF-A0A2L0VM83-F1
#
_entry.id   AF-A0A2L0VM83-F1
#
_cell.length_a   1.000
_cell.length_b   1.000
_cell.length_c   1.000
_cell.angle_alpha   90.00
_cell.angle_beta   90.00
_cell.angle_gamma   90.00
#
_symmetry.space_group_name_H-M   'P 1'
#
loop_
_entity.id
_entity.type
_entity.pdbx_description
1 polymer ?
#
loop_
_entity_poly.entity_id
_entity_poly.type
_entity_poly.pdbx_seq_one_letter_code
_entity_poly.pdbx_strand_id
1 'polypeptide(L)'
;MSLHRSSGFRPIGEILARQVLPGLRSALRYPLRVSCLGTVSFVDDHDTSQFDRTIVLGECTTPEDAMTIAAQRVSRDDIRVGEDDTLRFEARIAAIHDSTYGLVLAGEIRARAIVWQQPVISDAQARRIVSEASRLRGSASAACDARSARNLRYRASLLETRLVDRGWRETAAELLSLPRAA
;
A
#
# COMPACT_ATOMS: atom_id res chain seq x y z
N MET A 1 -8.19 58.76 -14.60
CA MET A 1 -9.21 58.02 -13.81
C MET A 1 -8.94 56.54 -13.97
N SER A 2 -8.47 55.89 -12.90
CA SER A 2 -8.19 54.45 -12.88
C SER A 2 -9.51 53.69 -12.77
N LEU A 3 -9.83 52.88 -13.78
CA LEU A 3 -11.00 51.99 -13.75
C LEU A 3 -10.71 50.88 -12.74
N HIS A 4 -11.39 50.91 -11.60
CA HIS A 4 -11.44 49.78 -10.68
C HIS A 4 -11.95 48.56 -11.44
N ARG A 5 -11.06 47.57 -11.61
CA ARG A 5 -11.43 46.25 -12.09
C ARG A 5 -12.32 45.62 -11.02
N SER A 6 -13.64 45.68 -11.24
CA SER A 6 -14.58 44.91 -10.43
C SER A 6 -14.16 43.44 -10.49
N SER A 7 -13.87 42.85 -9.33
CA SER A 7 -13.70 41.42 -9.16
C SER A 7 -15.01 40.75 -9.58
N GLY A 8 -15.12 40.37 -10.85
CA GLY A 8 -16.32 39.77 -11.42
C GLY A 8 -16.77 38.53 -10.64
N PHE A 9 -18.08 38.33 -10.60
CA PHE A 9 -18.73 37.13 -10.07
C PHE A 9 -18.03 35.89 -10.63
N ARG A 10 -17.47 35.05 -9.77
CA ARG A 10 -16.88 33.77 -10.19
C ARG A 10 -18.01 32.81 -10.55
N PRO A 11 -17.97 32.13 -11.71
CA PRO A 11 -18.95 31.12 -12.05
C PRO A 11 -19.00 30.05 -10.96
N ILE A 12 -20.20 29.59 -10.58
CA ILE A 12 -20.34 28.56 -9.55
C ILE A 12 -19.56 27.29 -9.89
N GLY A 13 -19.47 26.94 -11.17
CA GLY A 13 -18.64 25.82 -11.65
C GLY A 13 -17.15 25.98 -11.32
N GLU A 14 -16.62 27.20 -11.36
CA GLU A 14 -15.22 27.48 -11.02
C GLU A 14 -14.97 27.35 -9.51
N ILE A 15 -15.92 27.82 -8.69
CA ILE A 15 -15.90 27.68 -7.23
C ILE A 15 -15.94 26.20 -6.86
N LEU A 16 -16.90 25.45 -7.43
CA LEU A 16 -17.04 24.02 -7.20
C LEU A 16 -15.75 23.26 -7.59
N ALA A 17 -15.22 23.51 -8.80
CA ALA A 17 -14.05 22.80 -9.30
C ALA A 17 -12.78 23.07 -8.51
N ARG A 18 -12.56 24.31 -8.04
CA ARG A 18 -11.30 24.72 -7.41
C ARG A 18 -11.32 24.64 -5.88
N GLN A 19 -12.48 24.75 -5.25
CA GLN A 19 -12.57 24.89 -3.79
C GLN A 19 -13.29 23.72 -3.12
N VAL A 20 -14.36 23.21 -3.74
CA VAL A 20 -15.22 22.19 -3.10
C VAL A 20 -14.83 20.77 -3.50
N LEU A 21 -14.74 20.50 -4.80
CA LEU A 21 -14.45 19.17 -5.33
C LEU A 21 -13.12 18.57 -4.85
N PRO A 22 -12.01 19.33 -4.72
CA PRO A 22 -10.76 18.78 -4.19
C PRO A 22 -10.90 18.26 -2.75
N GLY A 23 -11.56 19.03 -1.88
CA GLY A 23 -11.80 18.65 -0.48
C GLY A 23 -12.69 17.42 -0.38
N LEU A 24 -13.78 17.36 -1.14
CA LEU A 24 -14.66 16.19 -1.20
C LEU A 24 -13.94 14.94 -1.72
N ARG A 25 -13.14 15.09 -2.78
CA ARG A 25 -12.33 13.99 -3.33
C ARG A 25 -11.29 13.47 -2.35
N SER A 26 -10.71 14.35 -1.53
CA SER A 26 -9.77 13.96 -0.47
C SER A 26 -10.51 13.25 0.67
N ALA A 27 -11.65 13.78 1.12
CA ALA A 27 -12.44 13.17 2.19
C ALA A 27 -12.92 11.74 1.83
N LEU A 28 -13.26 11.51 0.57
CA LEU A 28 -13.65 10.19 0.05
C LEU A 28 -12.53 9.14 0.06
N ARG A 29 -11.29 9.50 0.39
CA ARG A 29 -10.15 8.58 0.50
C ARG A 29 -9.91 8.07 1.92
N TYR A 30 -10.70 8.52 2.89
CA TYR A 30 -10.58 8.08 4.27
C TYR A 30 -11.76 7.18 4.67
N PRO A 31 -11.57 6.29 5.68
CA PRO A 31 -10.33 6.03 6.40
C PRO A 31 -9.28 5.27 5.57
N LEU A 32 -8.03 5.34 5.99
CA LEU A 32 -6.95 4.51 5.46
C LEU A 32 -6.96 3.16 6.15
N ARG A 33 -6.87 2.09 5.36
CA ARG A 33 -6.81 0.70 5.82
C ARG A 33 -5.37 0.21 5.79
N VAL A 34 -4.88 -0.23 6.94
CA VAL A 34 -3.56 -0.86 7.08
C VAL A 34 -3.72 -2.36 6.96
N SER A 35 -2.94 -3.00 6.10
CA SER A 35 -2.93 -4.45 5.92
C SER A 35 -1.54 -5.02 5.80
N CYS A 36 -1.43 -6.32 6.03
CA CYS A 36 -0.21 -7.09 5.84
C CYS A 36 -0.51 -8.31 4.98
N LEU A 37 0.26 -8.50 3.92
CA LEU A 37 0.35 -9.76 3.18
C LEU A 37 1.45 -10.61 3.79
N GLY A 38 1.15 -11.88 4.03
CA GLY A 38 2.12 -12.84 4.54
C GLY A 38 1.78 -14.26 4.12
N THR A 39 2.68 -15.17 4.47
CA THR A 39 2.53 -16.60 4.18
C THR A 39 2.08 -17.31 5.46
N VAL A 40 1.03 -18.10 5.34
CA VAL A 40 0.49 -18.97 6.40
C VAL A 40 1.11 -20.34 6.26
N SER A 41 1.51 -20.94 7.39
CA SER A 41 2.00 -22.32 7.50
C SER A 41 1.43 -22.97 8.75
N PHE A 42 1.31 -24.30 8.78
CA PHE A 42 1.02 -25.00 10.03
C PHE A 42 2.32 -25.16 10.85
N VAL A 43 2.22 -25.05 12.17
CA VAL A 43 3.36 -25.17 13.10
C VAL A 43 4.12 -26.48 12.91
N ASP A 44 3.40 -27.57 12.65
CA ASP A 44 3.93 -28.94 12.55
C ASP A 44 4.12 -29.43 11.09
N ASP A 45 3.83 -28.59 10.09
CA ASP A 45 3.99 -28.94 8.68
C ASP A 45 5.23 -28.26 8.08
N HIS A 46 6.19 -29.09 7.67
CA HIS A 46 7.47 -28.63 7.14
C HIS A 46 7.45 -28.08 5.71
N ASP A 47 6.35 -28.14 4.94
CA ASP A 47 6.20 -27.36 3.69
C ASP A 47 4.93 -27.66 2.87
N THR A 48 4.06 -28.58 3.29
CA THR A 48 3.04 -29.13 2.36
C THR A 48 1.80 -28.27 2.17
N SER A 49 1.46 -27.39 3.12
CA SER A 49 0.20 -26.62 3.10
C SER A 49 0.37 -25.12 3.33
N GLN A 50 1.36 -24.48 2.69
CA GLN A 50 1.55 -23.04 2.79
C GLN A 50 0.74 -22.25 1.76
N PHE A 51 0.15 -21.12 2.17
CA PHE A 51 -0.62 -20.23 1.30
C PHE A 51 -0.48 -18.76 1.73
N ASP A 52 -0.71 -17.83 0.80
CA ASP A 52 -0.63 -16.40 1.12
C ASP A 52 -1.97 -15.87 1.63
N ARG A 53 -1.94 -14.96 2.61
CA ARG A 53 -3.12 -14.31 3.16
C ARG A 53 -2.85 -12.85 3.48
N THR A 54 -3.85 -12.01 3.25
CA THR A 54 -3.86 -10.60 3.67
C THR A 54 -4.64 -10.46 4.97
N ILE A 55 -4.05 -9.80 5.96
CA ILE A 55 -4.63 -9.52 7.27
C ILE A 55 -4.78 -8.01 7.43
N VAL A 56 -5.94 -7.56 7.92
CA VAL A 56 -6.17 -6.15 8.25
C VAL A 56 -5.61 -5.87 9.63
N LEU A 57 -4.81 -4.83 9.74
CA LEU A 57 -4.17 -4.42 10.99
C LEU A 57 -4.95 -3.32 11.71
N GLY A 58 -5.72 -2.52 10.96
CA GLY A 58 -6.56 -1.45 11.50
C GLY A 58 -6.92 -0.42 10.44
N GLU A 59 -7.63 0.62 10.90
CA GLU A 59 -7.99 1.79 10.11
C GLU A 59 -7.57 3.07 10.83
N CYS A 60 -7.30 4.14 10.08
CA CYS A 60 -6.86 5.42 10.62
C CYS A 60 -7.18 6.58 9.66
N THR A 61 -6.98 7.81 10.11
CA THR A 61 -7.33 9.02 9.34
C THR A 61 -6.12 9.78 8.81
N THR A 62 -4.89 9.33 9.10
CA THR A 62 -3.66 9.96 8.61
C THR A 62 -2.66 8.90 8.12
N PRO A 63 -1.86 9.19 7.07
CA PRO A 63 -0.80 8.29 6.62
C PRO A 63 0.27 7.99 7.69
N GLU A 64 0.60 8.96 8.54
CA GLU A 64 1.58 8.83 9.61
C GLU A 64 1.12 7.83 10.68
N ASP A 65 -0.16 7.92 11.08
CA ASP A 65 -0.76 6.94 11.99
C ASP A 65 -0.80 5.56 11.35
N ALA A 66 -1.13 5.48 10.05
CA ALA A 66 -1.12 4.23 9.29
C ALA A 66 0.25 3.54 9.33
N MET A 67 1.33 4.31 9.12
CA MET A 67 2.71 3.84 9.19
C MET A 67 3.10 3.42 10.60
N THR A 68 2.63 4.15 11.62
CA THR A 68 2.85 3.84 13.03
C THR A 68 2.17 2.54 13.44
N ILE A 69 0.90 2.35 13.09
CA ILE A 69 0.15 1.11 13.32
C ILE A 69 0.87 -0.06 12.65
N ALA A 70 1.25 0.08 11.38
CA ALA A 70 1.96 -0.97 10.66
C ALA A 70 3.28 -1.33 11.35
N ALA A 71 4.11 -0.35 11.71
CA ALA A 71 5.39 -0.58 12.38
C ALA A 71 5.23 -1.24 13.76
N GLN A 72 4.24 -0.82 14.55
CA GLN A 72 3.97 -1.43 15.86
C GLN A 72 3.54 -2.89 15.73
N ARG A 73 2.63 -3.21 14.81
CA ARG A 73 2.15 -4.59 14.60
C ARG A 73 3.24 -5.51 14.04
N VAL A 74 4.10 -5.00 13.17
CA VAL A 74 5.23 -5.77 12.62
C VAL A 74 6.34 -5.98 13.65
N SER A 75 6.64 -4.98 14.49
CA SER A 75 7.68 -5.09 15.52
C SER A 75 7.29 -6.02 16.69
N ARG A 76 6.00 -6.02 17.07
CA ARG A 76 5.45 -6.89 18.11
C ARG A 76 5.26 -8.34 17.68
N ASP A 77 5.27 -8.62 16.37
CA ASP A 77 5.09 -9.97 15.82
C ASP A 77 3.78 -10.63 16.27
N ASP A 78 2.74 -9.82 16.50
CA ASP A 78 1.45 -10.24 17.05
C ASP A 78 0.37 -10.35 15.95
N ILE A 79 0.78 -10.53 14.69
CA ILE A 79 -0.14 -10.68 13.56
C ILE A 79 -0.54 -12.15 13.45
N ARG A 80 -1.79 -12.47 13.81
CA ARG A 80 -2.32 -13.84 13.85
C ARG A 80 -3.34 -14.11 12.75
N VAL A 81 -3.37 -15.36 12.28
CA VAL A 81 -4.38 -15.85 11.33
C VAL A 81 -5.50 -16.51 12.14
N GLY A 82 -6.47 -15.71 12.59
CA GLY A 82 -7.55 -16.20 13.44
C GLY A 82 -7.09 -16.48 14.88
N GLU A 83 -7.88 -17.27 15.61
CA GLU A 83 -7.64 -17.64 17.01
C GLU A 83 -6.86 -18.96 17.17
N ASP A 84 -6.55 -19.63 16.05
CA ASP A 84 -5.92 -20.95 16.03
C ASP A 84 -4.39 -20.84 16.10
N ASP A 85 -3.81 -21.26 17.23
CA ASP A 85 -2.35 -21.25 17.46
C ASP A 85 -1.59 -22.31 16.63
N THR A 86 -2.29 -23.19 15.91
CA THR A 86 -1.64 -24.15 14.99
C THR A 86 -1.14 -23.51 13.69
N LEU A 87 -1.52 -22.25 13.44
CA LEU A 87 -1.12 -21.49 12.24
C LEU A 87 -0.06 -20.43 12.58
N ARG A 88 1.03 -20.44 11.82
CA ARG A 88 2.04 -19.38 11.82
C ARG A 88 1.83 -18.46 10.64
N PHE A 89 1.95 -17.16 10.89
CA PHE A 89 1.89 -16.12 9.87
C PHE A 89 3.25 -15.43 9.76
N GLU A 90 3.90 -15.61 8.62
CA GLU A 90 5.10 -14.86 8.28
C GLU A 90 4.71 -13.60 7.50
N ALA A 91 4.77 -12.44 8.15
CA ALA A 91 4.48 -11.15 7.55
C ALA A 91 5.55 -10.76 6.51
N ARG A 92 5.15 -10.42 5.28
CA ARG A 92 6.09 -10.17 4.16
C ARG A 92 5.97 -8.78 3.54
N ILE A 93 4.76 -8.25 3.40
CA ILE A 93 4.51 -6.92 2.82
C ILE A 93 3.49 -6.18 3.68
N ALA A 94 3.80 -4.96 4.07
CA ALA A 94 2.84 -4.03 4.66
C ALA A 94 2.29 -3.11 3.56
N ALA A 95 0.99 -2.85 3.58
CA ALA A 95 0.33 -1.97 2.63
C ALA A 95 -0.72 -1.08 3.31
N ILE A 96 -0.82 0.15 2.86
CA ILE A 96 -1.79 1.15 3.30
C ILE A 96 -2.63 1.48 2.07
N HIS A 97 -3.94 1.28 2.16
CA HIS A 97 -4.89 1.62 1.11
C HIS A 97 -5.84 2.70 1.59
N ASP A 98 -6.29 3.56 0.68
CA ASP A 98 -7.41 4.44 0.94
C ASP A 98 -8.74 3.67 0.86
N SER A 99 -9.84 4.33 1.25
CA SER A 99 -11.18 3.74 1.22
C SER A 99 -11.70 3.43 -0.19
N THR A 100 -11.03 3.93 -1.23
CA THR A 100 -11.29 3.61 -2.64
C THR A 100 -10.40 2.48 -3.18
N TYR A 101 -9.66 1.80 -2.29
CA TYR A 101 -8.66 0.76 -2.60
C TYR A 101 -7.43 1.28 -3.38
N GLY A 102 -7.23 2.59 -3.43
CA GLY A 102 -6.01 3.21 -3.95
C GLY A 102 -4.83 2.92 -3.02
N LEU A 103 -3.70 2.47 -3.57
CA LEU A 103 -2.50 2.22 -2.79
C LEU A 103 -1.89 3.56 -2.34
N VAL A 104 -1.78 3.78 -1.04
CA VAL A 104 -1.14 4.98 -0.45
C VAL A 104 0.35 4.75 -0.29
N LEU A 105 0.73 3.63 0.31
CA LEU A 105 2.12 3.28 0.59
C LEU A 105 2.24 1.77 0.83
N ALA A 106 3.31 1.15 0.35
CA ALA A 106 3.62 -0.24 0.69
C ALA A 106 5.12 -0.48 0.82
N GLY A 107 5.46 -1.53 1.57
CA GLY A 107 6.84 -1.84 1.94
C GLY A 107 7.04 -3.32 2.21
N GLU A 108 8.29 -3.75 2.05
CA GLU A 108 8.71 -5.09 2.40
C GLU A 108 8.97 -5.17 3.90
N ILE A 109 8.57 -6.27 4.53
CA ILE A 109 8.89 -6.55 5.92
C ILE A 109 10.18 -7.35 5.97
N ARG A 110 11.20 -6.80 6.64
CA ARG A 110 12.50 -7.44 6.85
C ARG A 110 12.93 -7.24 8.29
N ALA A 111 13.34 -8.32 8.96
CA ALA A 111 13.81 -8.27 10.36
C ALA A 111 12.89 -7.47 11.29
N ARG A 112 11.56 -7.71 11.20
CA ARG A 112 10.52 -7.00 11.97
C ARG A 112 10.49 -5.48 11.78
N ALA A 113 11.01 -4.99 10.67
CA ALA A 113 10.91 -3.60 10.24
C ALA A 113 10.32 -3.51 8.83
N ILE A 114 9.63 -2.40 8.53
CA ILE A 114 9.06 -2.15 7.21
C ILE A 114 10.02 -1.27 6.40
N VAL A 115 10.52 -1.82 5.31
CA VAL A 115 11.28 -1.11 4.28
C VAL A 115 10.29 -0.61 3.23
N TRP A 116 9.78 0.60 3.47
CA TRP A 116 8.85 1.27 2.56
C TRP A 116 9.49 1.57 1.21
N GLN A 117 8.73 1.37 0.15
CA GLN A 117 9.24 1.49 -1.21
C GLN A 117 8.92 2.86 -1.79
N GLN A 118 9.91 3.44 -2.48
CA GLN A 118 9.74 4.72 -3.16
C GLN A 118 8.71 4.59 -4.29
N PRO A 119 7.68 5.47 -4.31
CA PRO A 119 6.68 5.51 -5.38
C PRO A 119 7.32 5.63 -6.77
N VAL A 120 6.59 5.17 -7.78
CA VAL A 120 6.96 5.48 -9.17
C VAL A 120 6.87 6.97 -9.44
N ILE A 121 7.88 7.52 -10.12
CA ILE A 121 7.98 8.95 -10.45
C ILE A 121 7.35 9.28 -11.80
N SER A 122 6.97 8.27 -12.59
CA SER A 122 6.40 8.45 -13.93
C SER A 122 5.53 7.28 -14.36
N ASP A 123 4.60 7.55 -15.29
CA ASP A 123 3.75 6.52 -15.87
C ASP A 123 4.54 5.52 -16.72
N ALA A 124 5.66 5.95 -17.34
CA ALA A 124 6.56 5.05 -18.05
C ALA A 124 7.19 4.01 -17.10
N GLN A 125 7.60 4.44 -15.90
CA GLN A 125 8.10 3.53 -14.87
C GLN A 125 6.98 2.62 -14.35
N ALA A 126 5.78 3.16 -14.13
CA ALA A 126 4.61 2.37 -13.73
C ALA A 126 4.31 1.24 -14.74
N ARG A 127 4.28 1.56 -16.04
CA ARG A 127 4.08 0.57 -17.11
C ARG A 127 5.13 -0.53 -17.09
N ARG A 128 6.41 -0.18 -16.92
CA ARG A 128 7.49 -1.18 -16.80
C ARG A 128 7.28 -2.11 -15.61
N ILE A 129 6.91 -1.57 -14.45
CA ILE A 129 6.62 -2.37 -13.26
C ILE A 129 5.44 -3.31 -13.51
N VAL A 130 4.35 -2.83 -14.10
CA VAL A 130 3.17 -3.65 -14.43
C VAL A 130 3.54 -4.77 -15.40
N SER A 131 4.31 -4.47 -16.45
CA SER A 131 4.77 -5.48 -17.41
C SER A 131 5.62 -6.56 -16.74
N GLU A 132 6.55 -6.16 -15.87
CA GLU A 132 7.42 -7.09 -15.17
C GLU A 132 6.67 -7.93 -14.13
N ALA A 133 5.79 -7.32 -13.33
CA ALA A 133 4.94 -8.03 -12.39
C ALA A 133 4.00 -9.02 -13.10
N SER A 134 3.44 -8.63 -14.25
CA SER A 134 2.62 -9.52 -15.09
C SER A 134 3.41 -10.69 -15.63
N ARG A 135 4.66 -10.47 -16.07
CA ARG A 135 5.57 -11.53 -16.51
C ARG A 135 5.83 -12.53 -15.38
N LEU A 136 6.13 -12.05 -14.18
CA LEU A 136 6.34 -12.89 -13.00
C LEU A 136 5.09 -13.72 -12.65
N ARG A 137 3.89 -13.13 -12.74
CA ARG A 137 2.63 -13.88 -12.56
C ARG A 137 2.43 -14.93 -13.64
N GLY A 138 2.73 -14.62 -14.90
CA GLY A 138 2.68 -15.59 -16.00
C GLY A 138 3.60 -16.79 -15.74
N SER A 139 4.84 -16.53 -15.31
CA SER A 139 5.76 -17.59 -14.88
C SER A 139 5.26 -18.36 -13.65
N ALA A 140 4.62 -17.68 -12.70
CA ALA A 140 4.04 -18.33 -11.52
C ALA A 140 2.92 -19.31 -11.89
N SER A 141 2.09 -18.96 -12.88
CA SER A 141 1.03 -19.83 -13.39
C SER A 141 1.58 -21.05 -14.14
N ALA A 142 2.77 -20.94 -14.72
CA ALA A 142 3.45 -22.03 -15.44
C ALA A 142 4.40 -22.86 -14.55
N ALA A 143 4.55 -22.50 -13.27
CA ALA A 143 5.48 -23.17 -12.37
C ALA A 143 5.02 -24.60 -12.02
N CYS A 144 5.98 -25.53 -11.92
CA CYS A 144 5.70 -26.94 -11.65
C CYS A 144 5.39 -27.25 -10.18
N ASP A 145 5.70 -26.33 -9.26
CA ASP A 145 5.50 -26.51 -7.82
C ASP A 145 4.95 -25.23 -7.15
N ALA A 146 4.25 -25.43 -6.04
CA ALA A 146 3.56 -24.36 -5.32
C ALA A 146 4.54 -23.34 -4.69
N ARG A 147 5.72 -23.78 -4.26
CA ARG A 147 6.72 -22.91 -3.61
C ARG A 147 7.31 -21.92 -4.63
N SER A 148 7.71 -22.42 -5.80
CA SER A 148 8.18 -21.59 -6.92
C SER A 148 7.10 -20.63 -7.40
N ALA A 149 5.86 -21.11 -7.57
CA ALA A 149 4.73 -20.26 -7.94
C ALA A 149 4.52 -19.11 -6.92
N ARG A 150 4.58 -19.41 -5.62
CA ARG A 150 4.43 -18.43 -4.55
C ARG A 150 5.56 -17.41 -4.55
N ASN A 151 6.81 -17.85 -4.68
CA ASN A 151 7.96 -16.94 -4.73
C ASN A 151 7.88 -15.98 -5.92
N LEU A 152 7.39 -16.44 -7.08
CA LEU A 152 7.16 -15.59 -8.24
C LEU A 152 6.02 -14.58 -8.02
N ARG A 153 4.90 -15.00 -7.40
CA ARG A 153 3.81 -14.10 -7.01
C ARG A 153 4.27 -13.06 -5.99
N TYR A 154 5.03 -13.47 -4.99
CA TYR A 154 5.63 -12.57 -4.00
C TYR A 154 6.49 -11.50 -4.66
N ARG A 155 7.40 -11.90 -5.58
CA ARG A 155 8.23 -10.95 -6.31
C ARG A 155 7.40 -9.97 -7.15
N ALA A 156 6.30 -10.43 -7.75
CA ALA A 156 5.37 -9.56 -8.47
C ALA A 156 4.73 -8.54 -7.51
N SER A 157 4.19 -8.99 -6.38
CA SER A 157 3.60 -8.12 -5.36
C SER A 157 4.61 -7.12 -4.81
N LEU A 158 5.86 -7.53 -4.60
CA LEU A 158 6.93 -6.66 -4.14
C LEU A 158 7.21 -5.52 -5.13
N LEU A 159 7.21 -5.79 -6.44
CA LEU A 159 7.35 -4.73 -7.45
C LEU A 159 6.18 -3.74 -7.41
N GLU A 160 4.98 -4.24 -7.17
CA GLU A 160 3.75 -3.44 -7.18
C GLU A 160 3.56 -2.57 -5.96
N THR A 161 4.30 -2.83 -4.87
CA THR A 161 4.34 -1.92 -3.71
C THR A 161 4.72 -0.48 -4.08
N ARG A 162 5.39 -0.30 -5.23
CA ARG A 162 5.81 1.00 -5.78
C ARG A 162 4.71 1.70 -6.58
N LEU A 163 3.64 0.98 -6.95
CA LEU A 163 2.53 1.49 -7.77
C LEU A 163 1.53 2.27 -6.90
N VAL A 164 2.03 3.21 -6.11
CA VAL A 164 1.22 4.15 -5.34
C VAL A 164 0.27 4.89 -6.29
N ASP A 165 -1.00 4.97 -5.88
CA ASP A 165 -2.03 5.64 -6.64
C ASP A 165 -1.62 7.09 -6.92
N ARG A 166 -1.96 7.60 -8.11
CA ARG A 166 -1.52 8.92 -8.57
C ARG A 166 -1.86 10.02 -7.58
N GLY A 167 -3.00 9.90 -6.90
CA GLY A 167 -3.46 10.85 -5.90
C GLY A 167 -2.63 10.91 -4.61
N TRP A 168 -1.77 9.92 -4.38
CA TRP A 168 -0.98 9.76 -3.16
C TRP A 168 0.53 9.82 -3.38
N ARG A 169 1.01 9.81 -4.64
CA ARG A 169 2.45 9.75 -4.96
C ARG A 169 3.26 10.88 -4.32
N GLU A 170 2.73 12.10 -4.34
CA GLU A 170 3.39 13.27 -3.74
C GLU A 170 3.47 13.14 -2.22
N THR A 171 2.35 12.90 -1.54
CA THR A 171 2.29 12.63 -0.10
C THR A 171 3.19 11.48 0.31
N ALA A 172 3.19 10.37 -0.43
CA ALA A 172 4.03 9.21 -0.16
C ALA A 172 5.53 9.55 -0.32
N ALA A 173 5.91 10.31 -1.34
CA ALA A 173 7.30 10.75 -1.51
C ALA A 173 7.74 11.67 -0.36
N GLU A 174 6.89 12.61 0.05
CA GLU A 174 7.13 13.50 1.19
C GLU A 174 7.32 12.70 2.49
N LEU A 175 6.41 11.77 2.81
CA LEU A 175 6.48 10.90 3.98
C LEU A 175 7.78 10.09 4.06
N LEU A 176 8.30 9.66 2.91
CA LEU A 176 9.54 8.89 2.84
C LEU A 176 10.80 9.77 2.82
N SER A 177 10.66 11.07 2.56
CA SER A 177 11.77 12.04 2.58
C SER A 177 12.03 12.62 3.97
N LEU A 178 11.02 12.61 4.85
CA LEU A 178 11.13 13.15 6.20
C LEU A 178 12.06 12.27 7.06
N PRO A 179 13.01 12.85 7.81
CA PRO A 179 13.74 12.11 8.82
C PRO A 179 12.73 11.64 9.87
N ARG A 180 12.60 10.32 10.03
CA ARG A 180 11.81 9.78 11.13
C ARG A 180 12.50 10.15 12.43
N ALA A 181 11.81 10.91 13.28
CA ALA A 181 12.25 11.11 14.65
C ALA A 181 12.40 9.72 15.30
N ALA A 182 13.64 9.42 15.69
CA ALA A 182 14.04 8.17 16.33
C ALA A 182 13.53 8.08 17.77
#